data_AF-A0A5B7KNQ7-F1
#
_entry.id   AF-A0A5B7KNQ7-F1
#
_cell.length_a   1.000
_cell.length_b   1.000
_cell.length_c   1.000
_cell.angle_alpha   90.00
_cell.angle_beta   90.00
_cell.angle_gamma   90.00
#
_symmetry.space_group_name_H-M   'P 1'
#
loop_
_entity.id
_entity.type
_entity.pdbx_description
1 polymer ?
#
loop_
_entity_poly.entity_id
_entity_poly.type
_entity_poly.pdbx_seq_one_letter_code
_entity_poly.pdbx_strand_id
1 'polypeptide(L)'
;MHCSGERETGSFLSSPATSWGPAVLRLEAFRRCRARACRVLKEAQRVSWKAYVSSIDVRTPLTDVFNKVRRIAGKYSAPSPPILLSAGRTVADLRNVADLFAEHFASVSQRHPAAPGARHRQRMESLGINFSSAGGIVL
;
A
#
# COMPACT_ATOMS: atom_id res chain seq x y z
N MET A 1 -4.92 77.06 31.84
CA MET A 1 -4.70 75.86 32.68
C MET A 1 -5.05 74.66 31.80
N HIS A 2 -4.06 74.22 31.02
CA HIS A 2 -3.39 72.92 31.18
C HIS A 2 -4.23 71.75 30.63
N CYS A 3 -4.19 71.58 29.30
CA CYS A 3 -4.56 70.34 28.63
C CYS A 3 -3.27 69.54 28.42
N SER A 4 -3.04 68.54 29.27
CA SER A 4 -1.97 67.57 29.14
C SER A 4 -2.58 66.18 29.08
N GLY A 5 -2.05 65.34 28.20
CA GLY A 5 -2.16 63.89 28.26
C GLY A 5 -3.28 63.29 27.42
N GLU A 6 -3.11 62.20 26.68
CA GLU A 6 -1.99 61.27 26.60
C GLU A 6 -1.99 60.65 25.19
N ARG A 7 -0.79 60.49 24.61
CA ARG A 7 -0.60 59.68 23.40
C ARG A 7 -0.69 58.22 23.81
N GLU A 8 -1.80 57.57 23.49
CA GLU A 8 -1.86 56.11 23.50
C GLU A 8 -0.99 55.59 22.33
N THR A 9 0.30 55.38 22.60
CA THR A 9 1.10 54.46 21.82
C THR A 9 0.64 53.05 22.16
N GLY A 10 -0.49 52.65 21.57
CA GLY A 10 -0.91 51.27 21.50
C GLY A 10 0.17 50.50 20.78
N SER A 11 1.02 49.84 21.55
CA SER A 11 2.01 48.89 21.08
C SER A 11 1.23 47.81 20.36
N PHE A 12 1.28 47.83 19.03
CA PHE A 12 0.97 46.66 18.21
C PHE A 12 1.92 45.56 18.68
N LEU A 13 1.45 44.80 19.66
CA LEU A 13 2.05 43.54 20.08
C LEU A 13 2.26 42.75 18.81
N SER A 14 3.53 42.63 18.41
CA SER A 14 3.94 41.65 17.42
C SER A 14 3.50 40.30 17.95
N SER A 15 2.39 39.80 17.43
CA SER A 15 1.98 38.42 17.59
C SER A 15 3.18 37.55 17.19
N PRO A 16 3.71 36.69 18.07
CA PRO A 16 4.76 35.79 17.68
C PRO A 16 4.13 34.76 16.74
N ALA A 17 4.34 34.97 15.44
CA ALA A 17 4.23 33.90 14.49
C ALA A 17 5.17 32.76 14.95
N THR A 18 4.63 31.54 14.98
CA THR A 18 5.37 30.27 14.95
C THR A 18 5.82 29.70 16.30
N SER A 19 4.88 29.20 17.11
CA SER A 19 5.15 28.05 18.00
C SER A 19 4.34 26.82 17.56
N TRP A 20 4.49 26.44 16.28
CA TRP A 20 4.01 25.15 15.81
C TRP A 20 4.85 24.05 16.47
N GLY A 21 4.27 23.33 17.44
CA GLY A 21 4.95 22.26 18.15
C GLY A 21 5.50 21.14 17.24
N PRO A 22 6.40 20.27 17.72
CA PRO A 22 7.03 19.24 16.89
C PRO A 22 6.06 18.26 16.19
N ALA A 23 4.82 18.12 16.69
CA ALA A 23 3.80 17.25 16.10
C ALA A 23 3.17 17.80 14.80
N VAL A 24 2.97 19.11 14.69
CA VAL A 24 2.41 19.76 13.48
C VAL A 24 3.44 19.77 12.34
N LEU A 25 4.71 20.01 12.66
CA LEU A 25 5.82 19.86 11.70
C LEU A 25 5.93 18.42 11.18
N ARG A 26 5.66 17.41 12.03
CA ARG A 26 5.63 15.99 11.63
C ARG A 26 4.50 15.68 10.66
N LEU A 27 3.29 16.20 10.90
CA LEU A 27 2.14 16.01 10.02
C LEU A 27 2.35 16.69 8.65
N GLU A 28 2.92 17.90 8.64
CA GLU A 28 3.26 18.58 7.38
C GLU A 28 4.32 17.81 6.58
N ALA A 29 5.38 17.34 7.23
CA ALA A 29 6.39 16.51 6.60
C ALA A 29 5.76 15.25 5.99
N PHE A 30 4.88 14.57 6.73
CA PHE A 30 4.14 13.41 6.22
C PHE A 30 3.27 13.75 4.99
N ARG A 31 2.51 14.87 5.04
CA ARG A 31 1.68 15.32 3.91
C ARG A 31 2.53 15.62 2.67
N ARG A 32 3.68 16.29 2.84
CA ARG A 32 4.63 16.55 1.75
C ARG A 32 5.20 15.26 1.18
N CYS A 33 5.60 14.31 2.01
CA CYS A 33 6.09 13.00 1.59
C CYS A 33 5.02 12.21 0.83
N ARG A 34 3.78 12.17 1.35
CA ARG A 34 2.64 11.54 0.67
C ARG A 34 2.36 12.19 -0.68
N ALA A 35 2.35 13.51 -0.76
CA ALA A 35 2.15 14.23 -2.02
C ALA A 35 3.23 13.88 -3.06
N ARG A 36 4.51 13.82 -2.64
CA ARG A 36 5.62 13.38 -3.48
C ARG A 36 5.42 11.94 -3.95
N ALA A 37 5.10 11.01 -3.06
CA ALA A 37 4.86 9.61 -3.39
C ALA A 37 3.69 9.43 -4.38
N CYS A 38 2.57 10.12 -4.13
CA CYS A 38 1.42 10.11 -5.05
C CYS A 38 1.77 10.69 -6.42
N ARG A 39 2.59 11.73 -6.49
CA ARG A 39 3.08 12.30 -7.75
C ARG A 39 3.92 11.29 -8.51
N VAL A 40 4.92 10.69 -7.85
CA VAL A 40 5.78 9.66 -8.45
C VAL A 40 4.95 8.49 -8.96
N LEU A 41 3.97 8.01 -8.19
CA LEU A 41 3.09 6.92 -8.61
C LEU A 41 2.28 7.30 -9.88
N LYS A 42 1.68 8.48 -9.91
CA LYS A 42 0.91 8.97 -11.07
C LYS A 42 1.79 9.14 -12.30
N GLU A 43 3.00 9.68 -12.13
CA GLU A 43 3.96 9.85 -13.22
C GLU A 43 4.41 8.48 -13.77
N ALA A 44 4.76 7.54 -12.89
CA ALA A 44 5.12 6.18 -13.26
C ALA A 44 3.97 5.45 -13.97
N GLN A 45 2.74 5.55 -13.45
CA GLN A 45 1.54 5.00 -14.10
C GLN A 45 1.34 5.58 -15.49
N ARG A 46 1.47 6.91 -15.66
CA ARG A 46 1.31 7.58 -16.96
C ARG A 46 2.36 7.12 -17.97
N VAL A 47 3.62 7.03 -17.55
CA VAL A 47 4.72 6.56 -18.42
C VAL A 47 4.52 5.10 -18.79
N SER A 48 4.21 4.25 -17.82
CA SER A 48 3.92 2.83 -18.05
C SER A 48 2.73 2.63 -18.97
N TRP A 49 1.67 3.42 -18.81
CA TRP A 49 0.49 3.36 -19.65
C TRP A 49 0.81 3.74 -21.10
N LYS A 50 1.54 4.85 -21.30
CA LYS A 50 1.98 5.28 -22.63
C LYS A 50 2.82 4.19 -23.30
N ALA A 51 3.81 3.64 -22.59
CA ALA A 51 4.65 2.56 -23.11
C ALA A 51 3.82 1.31 -23.45
N TYR A 52 2.85 0.95 -22.61
CA TYR A 52 1.96 -0.19 -22.84
C TYR A 52 1.12 -0.03 -24.12
N VAL A 53 0.52 1.14 -24.34
CA VAL A 53 -0.25 1.41 -25.57
C VAL A 53 0.67 1.46 -26.78
N SER A 54 1.82 2.12 -26.68
CA SER A 54 2.83 2.20 -27.76
C SER A 54 3.50 0.88 -28.10
N SER A 55 3.40 -0.15 -27.24
CA SER A 55 3.93 -1.48 -27.53
C SER A 55 3.11 -2.28 -28.56
N ILE A 56 1.95 -1.76 -28.98
CA ILE A 56 1.17 -2.32 -30.09
C ILE A 56 1.82 -1.83 -31.38
N ASP A 57 2.51 -2.74 -32.07
CA ASP A 57 3.21 -2.47 -33.33
C ASP A 57 2.88 -3.55 -34.37
N VAL A 58 3.31 -3.36 -35.62
CA VAL A 58 3.08 -4.26 -36.77
C VAL A 58 3.53 -5.70 -36.50
N ARG A 59 4.48 -5.89 -35.59
CA ARG A 59 5.00 -7.21 -35.18
C ARG A 59 4.18 -7.90 -34.08
N THR A 60 3.19 -7.22 -33.50
CA THR A 60 2.36 -7.78 -32.43
C THR A 60 1.34 -8.73 -33.05
N PRO A 61 1.25 -10.00 -32.61
CA PRO A 61 0.29 -10.94 -33.16
C PRO A 61 -1.14 -10.47 -32.86
N LEU A 62 -2.07 -10.75 -33.77
CA LEU A 62 -3.45 -10.27 -33.70
C LEU A 62 -4.15 -10.65 -32.38
N THR A 63 -3.85 -11.83 -31.85
CA THR A 63 -4.33 -12.30 -30.54
C THR A 63 -3.94 -11.37 -29.39
N ASP A 64 -2.70 -10.88 -29.40
CA ASP A 64 -2.17 -10.00 -28.36
C ASP A 64 -2.73 -8.59 -28.48
N VAL A 65 -2.97 -8.12 -29.70
CA VAL A 65 -3.69 -6.86 -29.94
C VAL A 65 -5.09 -6.94 -29.30
N PHE A 66 -5.86 -7.98 -29.58
CA PHE A 66 -7.19 -8.15 -28.97
C PHE A 66 -7.12 -8.34 -27.46
N ASN A 67 -6.12 -9.04 -26.92
CA ASN A 67 -5.88 -9.14 -25.48
C ASN A 67 -5.64 -7.76 -24.86
N LYS A 68 -4.77 -6.95 -25.46
CA LYS A 68 -4.47 -5.59 -25.00
C LYS A 68 -5.71 -4.69 -25.06
N VAL A 69 -6.49 -4.74 -26.15
CA VAL A 69 -7.76 -4.00 -26.28
C VAL A 69 -8.76 -4.40 -25.20
N ARG A 70 -8.91 -5.70 -24.92
CA ARG A 70 -9.77 -6.17 -23.82
C ARG A 70 -9.30 -5.66 -22.46
N ARG A 71 -7.99 -5.59 -22.21
CA ARG A 71 -7.41 -5.03 -20.97
C ARG A 71 -7.75 -3.55 -20.83
N ILE A 72 -7.61 -2.78 -21.91
CA ILE A 72 -7.95 -1.35 -21.94
C ILE A 72 -9.45 -1.14 -21.70
N ALA A 73 -10.30 -1.99 -22.30
CA ALA A 73 -11.74 -1.94 -22.13
C ALA A 73 -12.24 -2.47 -20.77
N GLY A 74 -11.35 -2.95 -19.89
CA GLY A 74 -11.72 -3.58 -18.61
C GLY A 74 -12.43 -4.94 -18.76
N LYS A 75 -12.46 -5.51 -19.97
CA LYS A 75 -13.14 -6.79 -20.29
C LYS A 75 -12.19 -7.98 -20.31
N TYR A 76 -10.92 -7.77 -19.96
CA TYR A 76 -9.95 -8.84 -19.89
C TYR A 76 -10.16 -9.65 -18.63
N SER A 77 -10.62 -10.89 -18.81
CA SER A 77 -10.52 -11.90 -17.76
C SER A 77 -9.09 -12.44 -17.76
N ALA A 78 -8.40 -12.27 -16.64
CA ALA A 78 -7.11 -12.92 -16.45
C ALA A 78 -7.33 -14.44 -16.48
N PRO A 79 -6.40 -15.21 -17.08
CA PRO A 79 -6.43 -16.66 -16.91
C PRO A 79 -6.42 -16.96 -15.41
N SER A 80 -7.17 -18.00 -15.02
CA SER A 80 -7.18 -18.47 -13.63
C SER A 80 -5.73 -18.64 -13.17
N PRO A 81 -5.36 -18.11 -11.98
CA PRO A 81 -4.01 -18.21 -11.48
C PRO A 81 -3.54 -19.66 -11.52
N PRO A 82 -2.23 -19.89 -11.76
CA PRO A 82 -1.71 -21.23 -11.88
C PRO A 82 -2.01 -22.02 -10.62
N ILE A 83 -2.67 -23.13 -10.89
CA ILE A 83 -3.02 -24.16 -9.95
C ILE A 83 -1.70 -24.73 -9.36
N LEU A 84 -1.58 -24.82 -8.02
CA LEU A 84 -0.36 -25.37 -7.40
C LEU A 84 -0.10 -26.78 -7.93
N LEU A 85 1.12 -27.04 -8.40
CA LEU A 85 1.54 -28.36 -8.81
C LEU A 85 2.26 -29.03 -7.64
N SER A 86 1.58 -29.97 -6.98
CA SER A 86 2.11 -30.74 -5.85
C SER A 86 2.13 -32.22 -6.20
N ALA A 87 3.30 -32.87 -6.08
CA ALA A 87 3.49 -34.28 -6.40
C ALA A 87 2.95 -34.72 -7.78
N GLY A 88 3.09 -33.87 -8.80
CA GLY A 88 2.60 -34.15 -10.15
C GLY A 88 1.08 -33.99 -10.36
N ARG A 89 0.35 -33.52 -9.34
CA ARG A 89 -1.08 -33.18 -9.43
C ARG A 89 -1.29 -31.67 -9.35
N THR A 90 -2.25 -31.21 -10.13
CA THR A 90 -2.66 -29.81 -10.28
C THR A 90 -3.79 -29.54 -9.28
N VAL A 91 -3.48 -28.90 -8.14
CA VAL A 91 -4.41 -28.63 -7.01
C VAL A 91 -5.10 -27.27 -7.16
N ALA A 92 -6.25 -27.24 -7.85
CA ALA A 92 -6.92 -25.99 -8.25
C ALA A 92 -7.81 -25.37 -7.17
N ASP A 93 -8.20 -26.18 -6.20
CA ASP A 93 -9.07 -25.77 -5.12
C ASP A 93 -8.32 -24.85 -4.15
N LEU A 94 -8.89 -23.67 -3.89
CA LEU A 94 -8.27 -22.61 -3.09
C LEU A 94 -8.02 -23.06 -1.64
N ARG A 95 -8.90 -23.91 -1.09
CA ARG A 95 -8.74 -24.43 0.27
C ARG A 95 -7.53 -25.36 0.34
N ASN A 96 -7.47 -26.33 -0.57
CA ASN A 96 -6.32 -27.24 -0.65
C ASN A 96 -5.00 -26.50 -0.95
N VAL A 97 -5.03 -25.44 -1.75
CA VAL A 97 -3.87 -24.58 -1.98
C VAL A 97 -3.40 -23.90 -0.69
N ALA A 98 -4.33 -23.34 0.10
CA ALA A 98 -4.03 -22.71 1.37
C ALA A 98 -3.47 -23.71 2.40
N ASP A 99 -4.07 -24.90 2.47
CA ASP A 99 -3.62 -25.98 3.37
C ASP A 99 -2.19 -26.43 3.01
N LEU A 100 -1.89 -26.62 1.72
CA LEU A 100 -0.54 -26.95 1.25
C LEU A 100 0.49 -25.87 1.61
N PHE A 101 0.12 -24.59 1.49
CA PHE A 101 0.99 -23.50 1.94
C PHE A 101 1.20 -23.56 3.46
N ALA A 102 0.14 -23.76 4.24
CA ALA A 102 0.23 -23.84 5.69
C ALA A 102 1.13 -25.00 6.13
N GLU A 103 0.97 -26.18 5.55
CA GLU A 103 1.81 -27.35 5.80
C GLU A 103 3.28 -27.08 5.43
N HIS A 104 3.52 -26.51 4.24
CA HIS A 104 4.87 -26.19 3.80
C HIS A 104 5.55 -25.20 4.76
N PHE A 105 4.88 -24.10 5.10
CA PHE A 105 5.44 -23.10 6.01
C PHE A 105 5.60 -23.60 7.44
N ALA A 106 4.68 -24.43 7.95
CA ALA A 106 4.84 -25.10 9.24
C ALA A 106 6.09 -25.98 9.26
N SER A 107 6.29 -26.78 8.21
CA SER A 107 7.46 -27.67 8.09
C SER A 107 8.79 -26.88 8.06
N VAL A 108 8.84 -25.76 7.34
CA VAL A 108 10.03 -24.90 7.25
C VAL A 108 10.26 -24.18 8.59
N SER A 109 9.19 -23.70 9.22
CA SER A 109 9.25 -22.94 10.47
C SER A 109 9.67 -23.77 11.68
N GLN A 110 9.37 -25.07 11.68
CA GLN A 110 9.75 -26.02 12.73
C GLN A 110 11.23 -26.45 12.64
N ARG A 111 11.84 -26.41 11.46
CA ARG A 111 13.23 -26.85 11.25
C ARG A 111 14.28 -25.92 11.85
N HIS A 112 13.93 -24.67 12.18
CA HIS A 112 14.90 -23.69 12.70
C HIS A 112 14.39 -22.95 13.96
N PRO A 113 14.22 -23.65 15.10
CA PRO A 113 13.71 -23.05 16.34
C PRO A 113 14.65 -21.97 16.92
N ALA A 114 15.93 -21.98 16.56
CA ALA A 114 16.94 -21.00 16.99
C ALA A 114 17.14 -19.82 16.02
N ALA A 115 16.17 -19.55 15.11
CA ALA A 115 16.31 -18.46 14.14
C ALA A 115 16.33 -17.09 14.84
N PRO A 116 17.13 -16.12 14.35
CA PRO A 116 16.99 -14.72 14.75
C PRO A 116 15.54 -14.28 14.55
N GLY A 117 14.85 -13.94 15.66
CA GLY A 117 13.41 -13.61 15.65
C GLY A 117 12.48 -14.66 16.27
N ALA A 118 12.98 -15.85 16.66
CA ALA A 118 12.15 -16.89 17.28
C ALA A 118 11.45 -16.43 18.59
N ARG A 119 12.14 -15.62 19.42
CA ARG A 119 11.55 -14.99 20.62
C ARG A 119 10.43 -14.01 20.27
N HIS A 120 10.61 -13.21 19.23
CA HIS A 120 9.59 -12.26 18.76
C HIS A 120 8.34 -13.00 18.27
N ARG A 121 8.54 -14.07 17.50
CA ARG A 121 7.47 -14.96 17.03
C ARG A 121 6.67 -15.58 18.18
N GLN A 122 7.33 -16.23 19.14
CA GLN A 122 6.67 -16.83 20.32
C GLN A 122 5.84 -15.80 21.10
N ARG A 123 6.39 -14.59 21.27
CA ARG A 123 5.67 -13.49 21.91
C ARG A 123 4.39 -13.11 21.15
N MET A 124 4.45 -13.02 19.82
CA MET A 124 3.28 -12.68 19.00
C MET A 124 2.27 -13.82 18.90
N GLU A 125 2.71 -15.08 18.83
CA GLU A 125 1.84 -16.27 18.81
C GLU A 125 1.11 -16.48 20.14
N SER A 126 1.66 -15.98 21.26
CA SER A 126 0.99 -16.00 22.56
C SER A 126 -0.16 -14.99 22.69
N LEU A 127 -0.22 -13.99 21.78
CA LEU A 127 -1.33 -13.05 21.75
C LEU A 127 -2.51 -13.69 21.03
N GLY A 128 -3.61 -13.90 21.74
CA GLY A 128 -4.83 -14.45 21.16
C GLY A 128 -5.32 -13.59 19.98
N ILE A 129 -5.55 -14.22 18.83
CA ILE A 129 -6.05 -13.55 17.63
C ILE A 129 -7.54 -13.23 17.85
N ASN A 130 -7.88 -11.93 17.81
CA ASN A 130 -9.27 -11.50 17.92
C ASN A 130 -9.92 -11.55 16.53
N PHE A 131 -10.83 -12.50 16.32
CA PHE A 131 -11.59 -12.67 15.08
C PHE A 131 -12.86 -11.79 15.02
N SER A 132 -13.11 -10.96 16.03
CA SER A 132 -14.24 -10.01 16.08
C SER A 132 -13.97 -8.79 15.20
N SER A 133 -13.80 -9.01 13.90
CA SER A 133 -13.89 -7.96 12.89
C SER A 133 -15.07 -8.29 11.98
N ALA A 134 -16.27 -7.89 12.42
CA ALA A 134 -17.44 -7.78 11.54
C ALA A 134 -17.24 -6.59 10.58
N GLY A 135 -16.29 -6.74 9.66
CA GLY A 135 -16.10 -5.85 8.52
C GLY A 135 -16.64 -6.55 7.28
N GLY A 136 -17.96 -6.54 7.12
CA GLY A 136 -18.59 -7.00 5.88
C GLY A 136 -18.08 -6.15 4.71
N ILE A 137 -17.36 -6.78 3.79
CA ILE A 137 -17.17 -6.22 2.46
C ILE A 137 -18.51 -6.38 1.76
N VAL A 138 -19.26 -5.28 1.66
CA VAL A 138 -20.40 -5.18 0.75
C VAL A 138 -19.82 -5.23 -0.67
N LEU A 139 -20.21 -6.26 -1.42
CA LEU A 139 -19.98 -6.38 -2.86
C LEU A 139 -20.85 -5.38 -3.64
#